data_AF-A0A2N2MMZ8-F1
#
_entry.id   AF-A0A2N2MMZ8-F1
#
_cell.length_a   1.000
_cell.length_b   1.000
_cell.length_c   1.000
_cell.angle_alpha   90.00
_cell.angle_beta   90.00
_cell.angle_gamma   90.00
#
_symmetry.space_group_name_H-M   'P 1'
#
loop_
_entity.id
_entity.type
_entity.pdbx_description
1 polymer ?
#
loop_
_entity_poly.entity_id
_entity_poly.type
_entity_poly.pdbx_seq_one_letter_code
_entity_poly.pdbx_strand_id
1 'polypeptide(L)'
;MNIENARISLHRFLNRSGIRKKKIFAIGFNKSGTTSLHALFMSLGLFSYHGVEWRGCDNLKLLREYDCFSDDVPKDLPKLDKLFPRSKFILQVRDLESWVYSRLAHIERERKQNVIGGPEWELTEFAIRSWVKKRNAHHLFVLSYFSKRPSDLLVVNFIRDETAAAKVCNFLGYKGNYPKPLENANPSKNIPPEYSKMLQNVLAELKIPEAEAKNDIYCPSLAGSENYSGFPVDSSLL
;
A
#
# COMPACT_ATOMS: atom_id res chain seq x y z
N MET A 1 -19.62 24.11 -20.44
CA MET A 1 -18.39 23.45 -19.92
C MET A 1 -18.57 23.31 -18.41
N ASN A 2 -18.64 22.08 -17.89
CA ASN A 2 -18.99 21.82 -16.47
C ASN A 2 -17.88 22.32 -15.53
N ILE A 3 -18.22 22.97 -14.41
CA ILE A 3 -17.27 23.61 -13.47
C ILE A 3 -16.23 22.58 -12.96
N GLU A 4 -16.67 21.34 -12.77
CA GLU A 4 -15.84 20.23 -12.36
C GLU A 4 -14.78 19.85 -13.40
N ASN A 5 -15.16 19.83 -14.69
CA ASN A 5 -14.25 19.58 -15.80
C ASN A 5 -13.21 20.71 -15.96
N ALA A 6 -13.61 21.97 -15.73
CA ALA A 6 -12.69 23.10 -15.75
C ALA A 6 -11.67 23.02 -14.60
N ARG A 7 -12.10 22.59 -13.41
CA ARG A 7 -11.23 22.39 -12.23
C ARG A 7 -10.23 21.26 -12.43
N ILE A 8 -10.68 20.13 -13.00
CA ILE A 8 -9.81 18.99 -13.35
C ILE A 8 -8.77 19.41 -14.40
N SER A 9 -9.18 20.18 -15.42
CA SER A 9 -8.29 20.71 -16.47
C SER A 9 -7.21 21.62 -15.89
N LEU A 10 -7.58 22.55 -15.00
CA LEU A 10 -6.64 23.44 -14.33
C LEU A 10 -5.66 22.69 -13.42
N HIS A 11 -6.14 21.71 -12.63
CA HIS A 11 -5.27 20.86 -11.81
C HIS A 11 -4.21 20.16 -12.66
N ARG A 12 -4.63 19.53 -13.76
CA ARG A 12 -3.73 18.81 -14.67
C ARG A 12 -2.70 19.74 -15.31
N PHE A 13 -3.11 20.95 -15.70
CA PHE A 13 -2.19 21.97 -16.19
C PHE A 13 -1.14 22.37 -15.13
N LEU A 14 -1.57 22.71 -13.91
CA LEU A 14 -0.66 23.10 -12.82
C LEU A 14 0.31 21.98 -12.42
N ASN A 15 -0.16 20.74 -12.47
CA ASN A 15 0.62 19.52 -12.25
C ASN A 15 1.70 19.35 -13.33
N ARG A 16 1.33 19.42 -14.62
CA ARG A 16 2.26 19.31 -15.75
C ARG A 16 3.31 20.43 -15.77
N SER A 17 2.91 21.65 -15.40
CA SER A 17 3.81 22.81 -15.30
C SER A 17 4.76 22.75 -14.10
N GLY A 18 4.64 21.74 -13.22
CA GLY A 18 5.52 21.55 -12.06
C GLY A 18 5.29 22.54 -10.92
N ILE A 19 4.21 23.33 -10.99
CA ILE A 19 3.82 24.31 -9.97
C ILE A 19 3.35 23.57 -8.70
N ARG A 20 2.63 22.46 -8.88
CA ARG A 20 2.20 21.56 -7.79
C ARG A 20 3.24 20.46 -7.55
N LYS A 21 4.09 20.68 -6.55
CA LYS A 21 5.10 19.69 -6.11
C LYS A 21 4.59 18.73 -5.03
N LYS A 22 3.50 19.06 -4.33
CA LYS A 22 2.90 18.18 -3.33
C LYS A 22 2.14 17.06 -4.02
N LYS A 23 2.48 15.81 -3.69
CA LYS A 23 1.82 14.59 -4.18
C LYS A 23 1.34 13.74 -3.00
N ILE A 24 0.59 12.70 -3.31
CA ILE A 24 0.13 11.70 -2.35
C ILE A 24 0.62 10.33 -2.84
N PHE A 25 1.38 9.62 -2.00
CA PHE A 25 1.90 8.30 -2.34
C PHE A 25 1.35 7.27 -1.37
N ALA A 26 0.56 6.33 -1.89
CA ALA A 26 0.18 5.11 -1.19
C ALA A 26 1.27 4.06 -1.39
N ILE A 27 2.13 3.93 -0.39
CA ILE A 27 3.42 3.23 -0.45
C ILE A 27 3.39 1.83 0.17
N GLY A 28 2.21 1.31 0.51
CA GLY A 28 2.02 -0.11 0.85
C GLY A 28 1.97 -1.02 -0.39
N PHE A 29 2.16 -2.32 -0.16
CA PHE A 29 2.12 -3.34 -1.23
C PHE A 29 0.73 -3.47 -1.86
N ASN A 30 0.65 -4.08 -3.04
CA ASN A 30 -0.63 -4.50 -3.61
C ASN A 30 -1.43 -5.40 -2.65
N LYS A 31 -2.73 -5.56 -2.92
CA LYS A 31 -3.66 -6.42 -2.13
C LYS A 31 -3.92 -5.94 -0.69
N SER A 32 -3.67 -4.67 -0.41
CA SER A 32 -3.88 -3.99 0.88
C SER A 32 -4.94 -2.87 0.82
N GLY A 33 -5.82 -2.90 -0.21
CA GLY A 33 -6.88 -1.91 -0.40
C GLY A 33 -6.55 -0.81 -1.42
N THR A 34 -5.59 -1.04 -2.33
CA THR A 34 -5.13 -0.04 -3.31
C THR A 34 -6.24 0.44 -4.27
N THR A 35 -7.13 -0.45 -4.71
CA THR A 35 -8.29 -0.06 -5.54
C THR A 35 -9.30 0.82 -4.79
N SER A 36 -9.64 0.45 -3.56
CA SER A 36 -10.56 1.25 -2.73
C SER A 36 -9.97 2.62 -2.39
N LEU A 37 -8.66 2.68 -2.14
CA LEU A 37 -7.94 3.93 -1.93
C LEU A 37 -7.88 4.79 -3.20
N HIS A 38 -7.67 4.17 -4.37
CA HIS A 38 -7.77 4.86 -5.66
C HIS A 38 -9.17 5.47 -5.87
N ALA A 39 -10.24 4.71 -5.62
CA ALA A 39 -11.61 5.19 -5.69
C ALA A 39 -11.87 6.37 -4.74
N LEU A 40 -11.31 6.32 -3.52
CA LEU A 40 -11.38 7.43 -2.57
C LEU A 40 -10.68 8.68 -3.11
N PHE A 41 -9.47 8.56 -3.67
CA PHE A 41 -8.80 9.72 -4.25
C PHE A 41 -9.61 10.33 -5.40
N MET A 42 -10.17 9.50 -6.26
CA MET A 42 -11.01 9.96 -7.37
C MET A 42 -12.26 10.68 -6.87
N SER A 43 -12.92 10.20 -5.81
CA SER A 43 -14.09 10.87 -5.22
C SER A 43 -13.76 12.20 -4.54
N LEU A 44 -12.50 12.41 -4.14
CA LEU A 44 -11.98 13.70 -3.66
C LEU A 44 -11.60 14.68 -4.79
N GLY A 45 -11.81 14.29 -6.05
CA GLY A 45 -11.42 15.07 -7.23
C GLY A 45 -9.91 15.13 -7.44
N LEU A 46 -9.16 14.18 -6.86
CA LEU A 46 -7.72 14.04 -7.04
C LEU A 46 -7.43 13.11 -8.21
N PHE A 47 -6.52 13.50 -9.10
CA PHE A 47 -6.16 12.65 -10.22
C PHE A 47 -5.24 11.54 -9.75
N SER A 48 -5.74 10.31 -9.73
CA SER A 48 -5.06 9.18 -9.13
C SER A 48 -4.53 8.22 -10.19
N TYR A 49 -3.27 7.82 -10.07
CA TYR A 49 -2.64 6.77 -10.86
C TYR A 49 -2.58 5.47 -10.05
N HIS A 50 -3.18 4.41 -10.57
CA HIS A 50 -3.18 3.08 -9.96
C HIS A 50 -2.44 2.11 -10.88
N GLY A 51 -1.18 1.82 -10.54
CA GLY A 51 -0.25 1.04 -11.38
C GLY A 51 1.17 1.04 -10.80
N VAL A 52 2.13 0.38 -11.45
CA VAL A 52 3.49 0.17 -10.89
C VAL A 52 4.57 1.05 -11.53
N GLU A 53 4.23 1.77 -12.60
CA GLU A 53 5.18 2.49 -13.45
C GLU A 53 5.77 3.72 -12.76
N TRP A 54 5.13 4.22 -11.70
CA TRP A 54 5.64 5.34 -10.89
C TRP A 54 6.77 4.94 -9.93
N ARG A 55 6.90 3.64 -9.61
CA ARG A 55 7.81 3.13 -8.57
C ARG A 55 9.29 3.38 -8.89
N GLY A 56 9.63 3.49 -10.18
CA GLY A 56 11.00 3.75 -10.66
C GLY A 56 11.55 5.14 -10.30
N CYS A 57 10.67 6.07 -9.92
CA CYS A 57 11.04 7.46 -9.56
C CYS A 57 11.80 8.22 -10.68
N ASP A 58 11.74 7.73 -11.91
CA ASP A 58 12.45 8.21 -13.10
C ASP A 58 11.49 8.77 -14.16
N ASN A 59 10.27 8.23 -14.25
CA ASN A 59 9.22 8.75 -15.12
C ASN A 59 8.60 10.06 -14.58
N LEU A 60 9.37 11.16 -14.68
CA LEU A 60 8.94 12.48 -14.23
C LEU A 60 7.70 13.00 -14.94
N LYS A 61 7.44 12.57 -16.18
CA LYS A 61 6.23 12.96 -16.92
C LYS A 61 4.99 12.39 -16.22
N LEU A 62 5.01 11.09 -15.91
CA LEU A 62 3.95 10.42 -15.15
C LEU A 62 3.80 11.05 -13.75
N LEU A 63 4.92 11.21 -13.02
CA LEU A 63 4.89 11.73 -11.65
C LEU A 63 4.41 13.18 -11.57
N ARG A 64 4.57 13.97 -12.63
CA ARG A 64 4.01 15.32 -12.71
C ARG A 64 2.54 15.32 -13.06
N GLU A 65 2.07 14.38 -13.86
CA GLU A 65 0.70 14.36 -14.39
C GLU A 65 -0.39 14.10 -13.33
N TYR A 66 -0.14 13.20 -12.38
CA TYR A 66 -1.11 12.78 -11.37
C TYR A 66 -0.86 13.42 -10.00
N ASP A 67 -1.90 13.48 -9.16
CA ASP A 67 -1.83 13.93 -7.77
C ASP A 67 -1.48 12.78 -6.82
N CYS A 68 -2.05 11.60 -7.08
CA CYS A 68 -1.94 10.43 -6.22
C CYS A 68 -1.35 9.24 -6.97
N PHE A 69 -0.58 8.41 -6.27
CA PHE A 69 0.02 7.20 -6.83
C PHE A 69 -0.18 6.06 -5.85
N SER A 70 -0.64 4.91 -6.35
CA SER A 70 -0.86 3.71 -5.55
C SER A 70 -0.53 2.45 -6.35
N ASP A 71 -0.61 1.32 -5.65
CA ASP A 71 -0.60 -0.08 -6.10
C ASP A 71 0.56 -0.90 -5.55
N ASP A 72 1.75 -0.32 -5.39
CA ASP A 72 2.89 -1.04 -4.80
C ASP A 72 3.94 -0.07 -4.23
N VAL A 73 5.00 -0.61 -3.63
CA VAL A 73 6.06 0.15 -2.94
C VAL A 73 7.00 0.86 -3.91
N PRO A 74 7.48 2.09 -3.63
CA PRO A 74 8.49 2.75 -4.45
C PRO A 74 9.83 2.00 -4.40
N LYS A 75 10.61 2.02 -5.49
CA LYS A 75 11.96 1.44 -5.49
C LYS A 75 12.96 2.25 -4.66
N ASP A 76 12.71 3.55 -4.51
CA ASP A 76 13.57 4.48 -3.78
C ASP A 76 12.71 5.59 -3.15
N LEU A 77 12.21 5.34 -1.93
CA LEU A 77 11.40 6.29 -1.17
C LEU A 77 12.16 7.60 -0.87
N PRO A 78 13.43 7.60 -0.42
CA PRO A 78 14.18 8.84 -0.19
C PRO A 78 14.30 9.72 -1.44
N LYS A 79 14.58 9.13 -2.60
CA LYS A 79 14.61 9.86 -3.87
C LYS A 79 13.25 10.46 -4.19
N LEU A 80 12.17 9.68 -4.04
CA LEU A 80 10.81 10.14 -4.31
C LEU A 80 10.41 11.33 -3.42
N ASP A 81 10.71 11.25 -2.12
CA ASP A 81 10.44 12.31 -1.14
C ASP A 81 11.24 13.59 -1.45
N LYS A 82 12.50 13.45 -1.85
CA LYS A 82 13.33 14.59 -2.31
C LYS A 82 12.78 15.25 -3.58
N LEU A 83 12.28 14.46 -4.53
CA LEU A 83 11.72 14.97 -5.80
C LEU A 83 10.41 15.75 -5.58
N PHE A 84 9.61 15.34 -4.60
CA PHE A 84 8.27 15.90 -4.34
C PHE A 84 8.13 16.34 -2.88
N PRO A 85 8.78 17.45 -2.48
CA PRO A 85 8.78 17.90 -1.09
C PRO A 85 7.38 18.27 -0.60
N ARG A 86 7.11 18.05 0.70
CA ARG A 86 5.82 18.26 1.38
C ARG A 86 4.69 17.33 0.92
N SER A 87 5.04 16.26 0.20
CA SER A 87 4.09 15.18 -0.13
C SER A 87 3.58 14.47 1.12
N LYS A 88 2.44 13.79 0.98
CA LYS A 88 1.87 12.94 2.03
C LYS A 88 2.00 11.48 1.64
N PHE A 89 2.35 10.64 2.61
CA PHE A 89 2.58 9.22 2.42
C PHE A 89 1.56 8.43 3.21
N ILE A 90 0.99 7.41 2.58
CA ILE A 90 0.03 6.51 3.21
C ILE A 90 0.65 5.12 3.13
N LEU A 91 0.98 4.53 4.27
CA LEU A 91 1.33 3.13 4.38
C LEU A 91 0.03 2.35 4.66
N GLN A 92 -0.63 1.96 3.58
CA GLN A 92 -1.79 1.09 3.69
C GLN A 92 -1.35 -0.35 3.99
N VAL A 93 -1.93 -0.95 5.02
CA VAL A 93 -1.52 -2.24 5.57
C VAL A 93 -2.65 -3.27 5.56
N ARG A 94 -2.30 -4.55 5.79
CA ARG A 94 -3.23 -5.68 5.90
C ARG A 94 -2.58 -6.78 6.70
N ASP A 95 -3.36 -7.53 7.48
CA ASP A 95 -2.88 -8.71 8.21
C ASP A 95 -2.11 -9.65 7.28
N LEU A 96 -0.98 -10.19 7.77
CA LEU A 96 -0.05 -10.96 6.94
C LEU A 96 -0.74 -12.12 6.23
N GLU A 97 -1.54 -12.89 6.98
CA GLU A 97 -2.24 -14.05 6.46
C GLU A 97 -3.18 -13.70 5.30
N SER A 98 -4.13 -12.79 5.51
CA SER A 98 -5.08 -12.42 4.45
C SER A 98 -4.39 -11.74 3.28
N TRP A 99 -3.28 -11.04 3.52
CA TRP A 99 -2.46 -10.46 2.45
C TRP A 99 -1.81 -11.54 1.58
N VAL A 100 -1.19 -12.56 2.17
CA VAL A 100 -0.58 -13.68 1.43
C VAL A 100 -1.64 -14.41 0.61
N TYR A 101 -2.79 -14.78 1.20
CA TYR A 101 -3.87 -15.44 0.48
C TYR A 101 -4.41 -14.58 -0.68
N SER A 102 -4.52 -13.26 -0.46
CA SER A 102 -4.97 -12.35 -1.50
C SER A 102 -3.98 -12.23 -2.66
N ARG A 103 -2.67 -12.33 -2.39
CA ARG A 103 -1.62 -12.37 -3.42
C ARG A 103 -1.63 -13.67 -4.20
N LEU A 104 -1.67 -14.82 -3.52
CA LEU A 104 -1.74 -16.13 -4.18
C LEU A 104 -2.94 -16.21 -5.13
N ALA A 105 -4.13 -15.85 -4.65
CA ALA A 105 -5.35 -15.84 -5.47
C ALA A 105 -5.34 -14.78 -6.60
N HIS A 106 -4.45 -13.79 -6.55
CA HIS A 106 -4.26 -12.83 -7.63
C HIS A 106 -3.33 -13.41 -8.71
N ILE A 107 -2.18 -13.93 -8.30
CA ILE A 107 -1.21 -14.58 -9.19
C ILE A 107 -1.85 -15.75 -9.93
N GLU A 108 -2.62 -16.60 -9.23
CA GLU A 108 -3.32 -17.73 -9.85
C GLU A 108 -4.26 -17.27 -10.98
N ARG A 109 -4.97 -16.16 -10.79
CA ARG A 109 -5.86 -15.58 -11.80
C ARG A 109 -5.09 -15.04 -12.99
N GLU A 110 -4.00 -14.34 -12.75
CA GLU A 110 -3.18 -13.77 -13.81
C GLU A 110 -2.46 -14.86 -14.63
N ARG A 111 -2.02 -15.94 -13.99
CA ARG A 111 -1.48 -17.11 -14.68
C ARG A 111 -2.51 -17.77 -15.61
N LYS A 112 -3.78 -17.83 -15.19
CA LYS A 112 -4.89 -18.27 -16.07
C LYS A 112 -5.11 -17.33 -17.27
N GLN A 113 -4.58 -16.10 -17.20
CA GLN A 113 -4.57 -15.12 -18.29
C GLN A 113 -3.23 -15.06 -19.03
N ASN A 114 -2.35 -16.05 -18.83
CA ASN A 114 -1.01 -16.14 -19.45
C ASN A 114 -0.06 -14.99 -19.11
N VAL A 115 -0.25 -14.31 -17.97
CA VAL A 115 0.73 -13.35 -17.46
C VAL A 115 1.89 -14.13 -16.84
N ILE A 116 3.09 -13.95 -17.39
CA ILE A 116 4.32 -14.58 -16.91
C ILE A 116 5.10 -13.55 -16.10
N GLY A 117 5.48 -13.90 -14.87
CA GLY A 117 6.32 -13.09 -14.01
C GLY A 117 7.62 -13.80 -13.60
N GLY A 118 8.39 -13.18 -12.71
CA GLY A 118 9.60 -13.78 -12.16
C GLY A 118 9.32 -14.81 -11.04
N PRO A 119 10.36 -15.32 -10.37
CA PRO A 119 10.22 -16.32 -9.29
C PRO A 119 9.32 -15.89 -8.12
N GLU A 120 9.14 -14.58 -7.92
CA GLU A 120 8.24 -14.01 -6.91
C GLU A 120 6.80 -13.80 -7.41
N TRP A 121 6.51 -14.20 -8.65
CA TRP A 121 5.17 -14.21 -9.24
C TRP A 121 4.68 -15.65 -9.47
N GLU A 122 5.08 -16.54 -8.57
CA GLU A 122 4.76 -17.97 -8.61
C GLU A 122 3.97 -18.39 -7.37
N LEU A 123 3.25 -19.50 -7.48
CA LEU A 123 2.50 -20.11 -6.39
C LEU A 123 3.41 -21.07 -5.60
N THR A 124 4.42 -20.54 -4.93
CA THR A 124 5.43 -21.33 -4.21
C THR A 124 5.74 -20.76 -2.83
N GLU A 125 6.20 -21.63 -1.93
CA GLU A 125 6.71 -21.24 -0.61
C GLU A 125 7.91 -20.29 -0.72
N PHE A 126 8.75 -20.46 -1.74
CA PHE A 126 9.84 -19.53 -2.04
C PHE A 126 9.33 -18.10 -2.25
N ALA A 127 8.29 -17.93 -3.08
CA ALA A 127 7.71 -16.63 -3.37
C ALA A 127 7.09 -16.02 -2.09
N ILE A 128 6.29 -16.80 -1.35
CA ILE A 128 5.68 -16.37 -0.08
C ILE A 128 6.76 -15.90 0.90
N ARG A 129 7.80 -16.70 1.12
CA ARG A 129 8.93 -16.35 2.00
C ARG A 129 9.59 -15.04 1.59
N SER A 130 9.81 -14.82 0.30
CA SER A 130 10.36 -13.54 -0.20
C SER A 130 9.41 -12.38 0.10
N TRP A 131 8.11 -12.54 -0.15
CA TRP A 131 7.10 -11.51 0.12
C TRP A 131 7.03 -11.15 1.60
N VAL A 132 7.00 -12.13 2.50
CA VAL A 132 6.93 -11.89 3.95
C VAL A 132 8.13 -11.07 4.42
N LYS A 133 9.36 -11.47 4.02
CA LYS A 133 10.59 -10.75 4.38
C LYS A 133 10.61 -9.33 3.83
N LYS A 134 10.30 -9.16 2.55
CA LYS A 134 10.29 -7.83 1.89
C LYS A 134 9.24 -6.91 2.51
N ARG A 135 8.05 -7.44 2.80
CA ARG A 135 6.98 -6.70 3.46
C ARG A 135 7.41 -6.22 4.83
N ASN A 136 7.96 -7.10 5.65
CA ASN A 136 8.44 -6.76 6.98
C ASN A 136 9.52 -5.67 6.94
N ALA A 137 10.54 -5.86 6.10
CA ALA A 137 11.62 -4.90 5.94
C ALA A 137 11.13 -3.53 5.44
N HIS A 138 10.25 -3.49 4.45
CA HIS A 138 9.72 -2.23 3.91
C HIS A 138 8.87 -1.48 4.94
N HIS A 139 7.97 -2.16 5.65
CA HIS A 139 7.13 -1.49 6.64
C HIS A 139 7.96 -0.88 7.76
N LEU A 140 8.93 -1.64 8.29
CA LEU A 140 9.85 -1.16 9.31
C LEU A 140 10.72 0.00 8.80
N PHE A 141 11.22 -0.09 7.57
CA PHE A 141 11.95 1.01 6.92
C PHE A 141 11.11 2.28 6.82
N VAL A 142 9.86 2.20 6.36
CA VAL A 142 8.95 3.35 6.23
C VAL A 142 8.68 4.01 7.59
N LEU A 143 8.40 3.21 8.62
CA LEU A 143 8.16 3.70 9.98
C LEU A 143 9.39 4.43 10.52
N SER A 144 10.58 3.83 10.37
CA SER A 144 11.84 4.45 10.76
C SER A 144 12.12 5.74 9.97
N TYR A 145 11.88 5.73 8.65
CA TYR A 145 12.12 6.87 7.76
C TYR A 145 11.29 8.10 8.16
N PHE A 146 10.01 7.91 8.51
CA PHE A 146 9.11 9.00 8.90
C PHE A 146 9.04 9.28 10.41
N SER A 147 9.83 8.59 11.24
CA SER A 147 9.82 8.75 12.71
C SER A 147 10.01 10.20 13.18
N LYS A 148 10.80 11.00 12.47
CA LYS A 148 11.02 12.43 12.74
C LYS A 148 10.03 13.37 12.05
N ARG A 149 9.09 12.83 11.27
CA ARG A 149 8.11 13.55 10.44
C ARG A 149 6.72 12.90 10.52
N PRO A 150 6.18 12.60 11.72
CA PRO A 150 4.98 11.78 11.86
C PRO A 150 3.74 12.37 11.15
N SER A 151 3.69 13.69 10.95
CA SER A 151 2.60 14.33 10.22
C SER A 151 2.63 14.07 8.70
N ASP A 152 3.72 13.53 8.14
CA ASP A 152 3.87 13.23 6.71
C ASP A 152 3.52 11.78 6.36
N LEU A 153 3.31 10.90 7.35
CA LEU A 153 2.91 9.50 7.18
C LEU A 153 1.57 9.19 7.87
N LEU A 154 0.69 8.50 7.16
CA LEU A 154 -0.48 7.82 7.74
C LEU A 154 -0.30 6.31 7.56
N VAL A 155 -0.41 5.54 8.63
CA VAL A 155 -0.52 4.08 8.58
C VAL A 155 -1.98 3.70 8.76
N VAL A 156 -2.52 2.87 7.88
CA VAL A 156 -3.96 2.53 7.93
C VAL A 156 -4.24 1.16 7.33
N ASN A 157 -5.00 0.33 8.02
CA ASN A 157 -5.56 -0.87 7.42
C ASN A 157 -6.86 -0.52 6.68
N PHE A 158 -6.75 -0.15 5.40
CA PHE A 158 -7.90 0.33 4.63
C PHE A 158 -8.98 -0.74 4.45
N ILE A 159 -8.67 -2.02 4.64
CA ILE A 159 -9.63 -3.12 4.51
C ILE A 159 -10.39 -3.32 5.83
N ARG A 160 -9.66 -3.55 6.93
CA ARG A 160 -10.22 -3.90 8.24
C ARG A 160 -10.83 -2.71 8.98
N ASP A 161 -10.25 -1.52 8.86
CA ASP A 161 -10.70 -0.33 9.60
C ASP A 161 -11.88 0.33 8.86
N GLU A 162 -13.06 0.32 9.46
CA GLU A 162 -14.27 0.95 8.93
C GLU A 162 -14.14 2.48 8.78
N THR A 163 -13.32 3.10 9.64
CA THR A 163 -13.06 4.54 9.65
C THR A 163 -11.90 4.96 8.74
N ALA A 164 -11.27 4.02 8.03
CA ALA A 164 -10.08 4.27 7.23
C ALA A 164 -10.23 5.42 6.23
N ALA A 165 -11.38 5.53 5.56
CA ALA A 165 -11.63 6.61 4.61
C ALA A 165 -11.62 7.99 5.30
N ALA A 166 -12.25 8.10 6.47
CA ALA A 166 -12.23 9.33 7.26
C ALA A 166 -10.81 9.68 7.73
N LYS A 167 -10.02 8.69 8.19
CA LYS A 167 -8.61 8.88 8.56
C LYS A 167 -7.78 9.43 7.39
N VAL A 168 -7.94 8.86 6.19
CA VAL A 168 -7.27 9.33 4.97
C VAL A 168 -7.70 10.75 4.62
N CYS A 169 -8.99 11.05 4.61
CA CYS A 169 -9.48 12.40 4.28
C CYS A 169 -8.97 13.45 5.26
N ASN A 170 -9.03 13.17 6.57
CA ASN A 170 -8.53 14.07 7.60
C ASN A 170 -7.03 14.31 7.46
N PHE A 171 -6.24 13.25 7.24
CA PHE A 171 -4.80 13.33 7.00
C PHE A 171 -4.45 14.19 5.78
N LEU A 172 -5.28 14.16 4.75
CA LEU A 172 -5.12 14.97 3.54
C LEU A 172 -5.69 16.39 3.66
N GLY A 173 -6.38 16.71 4.76
CA GLY A 173 -6.98 18.02 5.03
C GLY A 173 -8.37 18.23 4.44
N TYR A 174 -9.06 17.17 4.04
CA TYR A 174 -10.44 17.21 3.54
C TYR A 174 -11.42 17.13 4.72
N LYS A 175 -12.33 18.11 4.81
CA LYS A 175 -13.38 18.15 5.84
C LYS A 175 -14.67 17.54 5.29
N GLY A 176 -15.32 16.69 6.07
CA GLY A 176 -16.61 16.09 5.71
C GLY A 176 -16.66 14.58 5.93
N ASN A 177 -17.82 13.99 5.68
CA ASN A 177 -18.00 12.55 5.75
C ASN A 177 -17.81 11.94 4.35
N TYR A 178 -16.79 11.12 4.19
CA TYR A 178 -16.50 10.43 2.92
C TYR A 178 -16.75 8.94 3.12
N PRO A 179 -17.75 8.36 2.46
CA PRO A 179 -18.05 6.94 2.61
C PRO A 179 -16.85 6.12 2.13
N LYS A 180 -16.54 5.07 2.87
CA LYS A 180 -15.49 4.13 2.49
C LYS A 180 -15.90 3.39 1.21
N PRO A 181 -15.14 3.49 0.11
CA PRO A 181 -15.45 2.76 -1.10
C PRO A 181 -15.34 1.25 -0.86
N LEU A 182 -16.42 0.51 -1.13
CA LEU A 182 -16.47 -0.95 -0.98
C LEU A 182 -16.06 -1.63 -2.29
N GLU A 183 -14.81 -1.44 -2.69
CA GLU A 183 -14.26 -2.04 -3.91
C GLU A 183 -13.55 -3.37 -3.61
N ASN A 184 -13.82 -4.39 -4.42
CA ASN A 184 -13.21 -5.72 -4.31
C ASN A 184 -13.32 -6.38 -2.91
N ALA A 185 -14.32 -5.98 -2.12
CA ALA A 185 -14.63 -6.59 -0.84
C ALA A 185 -15.20 -8.00 -1.09
N ASN A 186 -14.33 -9.00 -1.11
CA ASN A 186 -14.77 -10.39 -1.05
C ASN A 186 -14.25 -11.03 0.24
N PRO A 187 -15.00 -10.91 1.34
CA PRO A 187 -14.60 -11.38 2.66
C PRO A 187 -14.56 -12.92 2.78
N SER A 188 -15.17 -13.64 1.85
CA SER A 188 -15.33 -15.11 1.90
C SER A 188 -14.80 -15.78 0.63
N LYS A 189 -13.50 -15.66 0.38
CA LYS A 189 -12.87 -16.61 -0.55
C LYS A 189 -12.65 -17.94 0.17
N ASN A 190 -13.13 -19.01 -0.43
CA ASN A 190 -12.73 -20.37 -0.07
C ASN A 190 -11.21 -20.44 -0.29
N ILE A 191 -10.42 -20.39 0.78
CA ILE A 191 -8.95 -20.43 0.71
C ILE A 191 -8.58 -21.87 0.35
N PRO A 192 -7.91 -22.13 -0.79
CA PRO A 192 -7.42 -23.46 -1.09
C PRO A 192 -6.57 -23.98 0.08
N PRO A 193 -6.80 -25.21 0.59
CA PRO A 193 -6.03 -25.75 1.71
C PRO A 193 -4.52 -25.73 1.48
N GLU A 194 -4.09 -25.84 0.23
CA GLU A 194 -2.70 -25.72 -0.19
C GLU A 194 -2.09 -24.35 0.17
N TYR A 195 -2.85 -23.25 0.06
CA TYR A 195 -2.35 -21.90 0.39
C TYR A 195 -2.07 -21.77 1.88
N SER A 196 -2.98 -22.29 2.72
CA SER A 196 -2.78 -22.32 4.17
C SER A 196 -1.59 -23.18 4.55
N LYS A 197 -1.43 -24.36 3.93
CA LYS A 197 -0.28 -25.24 4.16
C LYS A 197 1.05 -24.57 3.78
N MET A 198 1.12 -23.95 2.61
CA MET A 198 2.32 -23.22 2.17
C MET A 198 2.66 -22.08 3.13
N LEU A 199 1.66 -21.31 3.59
CA LEU A 199 1.90 -20.24 4.56
C LEU A 199 2.40 -20.80 5.89
N GLN A 200 1.77 -21.85 6.44
CA GLN A 200 2.20 -22.50 7.68
C GLN A 200 3.66 -22.99 7.61
N ASN A 201 4.05 -23.63 6.50
CA ASN A 201 5.42 -24.06 6.26
C ASN A 201 6.40 -22.88 6.28
N VAL A 202 6.05 -21.77 5.63
CA VAL A 202 6.88 -20.56 5.62
C VAL A 202 6.96 -19.90 6.99
N LEU A 203 5.85 -19.82 7.74
CA LEU A 203 5.85 -19.27 9.10
C LEU A 203 6.76 -20.11 10.01
N ALA A 204 6.67 -21.44 9.95
CA ALA A 204 7.53 -22.35 10.70
C ALA A 204 9.01 -22.19 10.32
N GLU A 205 9.32 -22.14 9.02
CA GLU A 205 10.68 -21.94 8.52
C GLU A 205 11.29 -20.62 9.01
N LEU A 206 10.51 -19.55 8.98
CA LEU A 206 10.92 -18.22 9.42
C LEU A 206 10.83 -18.02 10.94
N LYS A 207 10.40 -19.04 11.68
CA LYS A 207 10.17 -18.99 13.14
C LYS A 207 9.22 -17.88 13.55
N ILE A 208 8.19 -17.62 12.75
CA ILE A 208 7.13 -16.65 13.03
C ILE A 208 5.98 -17.40 13.72
N PRO A 209 5.62 -17.05 14.97
CA PRO A 209 4.44 -17.60 15.63
C PRO A 209 3.17 -17.30 14.83
N GLU A 210 2.21 -18.24 14.79
CA GLU A 210 0.96 -18.08 14.04
C GLU A 210 0.18 -16.83 14.46
N ALA A 211 0.24 -16.44 15.74
CA ALA A 211 -0.39 -15.23 16.24
C ALA A 211 0.14 -13.95 15.55
N GLU A 212 1.42 -13.91 15.17
CA GLU A 212 1.99 -12.76 14.46
C GLU A 212 1.46 -12.64 13.02
N ALA A 213 0.89 -13.70 12.43
CA ALA A 213 0.29 -13.64 11.11
C ALA A 213 -0.99 -12.79 11.07
N LYS A 214 -1.57 -12.48 12.24
CA LYS A 214 -2.72 -11.58 12.40
C LYS A 214 -2.33 -10.10 12.50
N ASN A 215 -1.05 -9.81 12.73
CA ASN A 215 -0.54 -8.45 12.76
C ASN A 215 -0.58 -7.85 11.36
N ASP A 216 -1.05 -6.61 11.24
CA ASP A 216 -1.12 -5.92 9.96
C ASP A 216 0.07 -5.01 9.66
N ILE A 217 0.91 -4.63 10.62
CA ILE A 217 2.11 -3.84 10.31
C ILE A 217 3.29 -4.77 10.06
N TYR A 218 3.77 -5.51 11.05
CA TYR A 218 4.94 -6.39 10.89
C TYR A 218 4.89 -7.58 11.84
N CYS A 219 5.73 -8.58 11.57
CA CYS A 219 5.99 -9.72 12.43
C CYS A 219 7.22 -9.41 13.31
N PRO A 220 7.06 -9.19 14.62
CA PRO A 220 8.17 -8.97 15.55
C PRO A 220 9.31 -9.98 15.43
N SER A 221 9.00 -11.25 15.19
CA SER A 221 9.99 -12.31 15.04
C SER A 221 10.97 -12.08 13.87
N LEU A 222 10.60 -11.23 12.90
CA LEU A 222 11.46 -10.83 11.78
C LEU A 222 12.18 -9.49 11.96
N ALA A 223 11.88 -8.74 13.02
CA ALA A 223 12.42 -7.38 13.19
C ALA A 223 13.89 -7.36 13.65
N GLY A 224 14.39 -8.44 14.28
CA GLY A 224 15.71 -8.44 14.92
C GLY A 224 15.73 -7.57 16.19
N SER A 225 16.61 -7.89 17.14
CA SER A 225 16.61 -7.31 18.49
C SER A 225 17.05 -5.83 18.57
N GLU A 226 17.71 -5.29 17.54
CA GLU A 226 18.48 -4.04 17.69
C GLU A 226 17.83 -2.77 17.10
N ASN A 227 16.76 -2.84 16.29
CA ASN A 227 16.38 -1.67 15.48
C ASN A 227 14.91 -1.22 15.50
N TYR A 228 13.98 -1.94 16.14
CA TYR A 228 12.54 -1.67 15.91
C TYR A 228 11.63 -1.79 17.13
N SER A 229 12.20 -1.79 18.34
CA SER A 229 11.52 -2.06 19.63
C SER A 229 10.47 -1.03 20.08
N GLY A 230 9.96 -0.17 19.19
CA GLY A 230 9.00 0.87 19.55
C GLY A 230 7.81 1.07 18.59
N PHE A 231 7.78 0.41 17.43
CA PHE A 231 6.65 0.57 16.52
C PHE A 231 5.53 -0.40 16.82
N PRO A 232 4.26 0.04 16.74
CA PRO A 232 3.13 -0.87 16.90
C PRO A 232 3.14 -1.92 15.81
N VAL A 233 2.83 -3.15 16.21
CA VAL A 233 2.77 -4.32 15.32
C VAL A 233 1.48 -4.35 14.50
N ASP A 234 0.46 -3.62 14.98
CA ASP A 234 -0.87 -3.61 14.41
C ASP A 234 -1.44 -2.17 14.41
N SER A 235 -2.09 -1.79 13.32
CA SER A 235 -2.61 -0.44 13.10
C SER A 235 -3.80 -0.06 13.98
N SER A 236 -4.41 -1.01 14.68
CA SER A 236 -5.40 -0.74 15.73
C SER A 236 -4.80 -0.09 16.98
N LEU A 237 -3.47 -0.11 17.11
CA LEU A 237 -2.72 0.51 18.21
C LEU A 237 -2.30 1.96 17.89
N LEU A 238 -2.72 2.51 16.74
CA LEU A 238 -2.38 3.84 16.24
C LEU A 238 -3.53 4.86 16.36
#